data_AF-A0A962B651-F1
#
_entry.id   AF-A0A962B651-F1
#
_cell.length_a   1.000
_cell.length_b   1.000
_cell.length_c   1.000
_cell.angle_alpha   90.00
_cell.angle_beta   90.00
_cell.angle_gamma   90.00
#
_symmetry.space_group_name_H-M   'P 1'
#
loop_
_entity.id
_entity.type
_entity.pdbx_description
1 polymer ?
#
loop_
_entity_poly.entity_id
_entity_poly.type
_entity_poly.pdbx_seq_one_letter_code
_entity_poly.pdbx_strand_id
1 'polypeptide(L)'
;LGIALGSWWAYYELGWGGWWFWDPVENASFMPWLVGTALIHSQAVTEKRGSFRGWTLLLAIAAFSLSLLGTFLVRSGVLTSVHAFASDPERGLFILVFLVIVIGGSLTLYAARAPKVAAGKPFAPMSRETLLLLNNLLFSAAAAMVLIGTLYPLLHDALGQGKISVGPPYFGTLFVALMLPVVVLLPFGPLARWQREHASRFAGLIKSGAAAMLLAGLLALAVIDAPNLKSIGAWIGAAWLVAGSVAFVMMRMRSGGRFTAESIGMLLAHTGMAVFVIGVMMTEGSSIEKDVALSSGESIEVRGYTFRFDGVAPHDGPNFKADRGSITVLHGDREIASLHPEKRAYASGGQIMTEAAIDPSLHRDLYVALGEPLGQNDQGADAWGVRVYVKPWIRCIWLGALMMMTGGFLVASDRRFRRVASEAGPTEDGAVEPSATPAPTAA
;
A
#
# COMPACT_ATOMS: atom_id res chain seq x y z
N LEU A 1 2.78 3.20 6.33
CA LEU A 1 1.88 3.89 7.27
C LEU A 1 0.91 4.80 6.55
N GLY A 2 1.38 5.91 5.94
CA GLY A 2 0.52 6.89 5.28
C GLY A 2 -0.50 6.30 4.31
N ILE A 3 -0.07 5.42 3.40
CA ILE A 3 -0.95 4.74 2.42
C ILE A 3 -2.06 3.93 3.13
N ALA A 4 -1.71 3.15 4.15
CA ALA A 4 -2.66 2.29 4.86
C ALA A 4 -3.68 3.13 5.65
N LEU A 5 -3.24 4.21 6.31
CA LEU A 5 -4.15 5.12 7.01
C LEU A 5 -5.03 5.90 6.03
N GLY A 6 -4.49 6.35 4.90
CA GLY A 6 -5.26 7.02 3.85
C GLY A 6 -6.33 6.09 3.26
N SER A 7 -5.97 4.84 2.97
CA SER A 7 -6.91 3.81 2.53
C SER A 7 -7.99 3.51 3.58
N TRP A 8 -7.62 3.43 4.87
CA TRP A 8 -8.59 3.26 5.96
C TRP A 8 -9.52 4.47 6.05
N TRP A 9 -8.99 5.68 5.99
CA TRP A 9 -9.79 6.91 6.01
C TRP A 9 -10.77 6.96 4.83
N ALA A 10 -10.30 6.71 3.60
CA ALA A 10 -11.12 6.70 2.40
C ALA A 10 -12.28 5.72 2.47
N TYR A 11 -12.06 4.55 3.09
CA TYR A 11 -13.11 3.57 3.31
C TYR A 11 -14.24 4.12 4.19
N TYR A 12 -13.92 4.86 5.26
CA TYR A 12 -14.91 5.41 6.20
C TYR A 12 -15.64 6.65 5.65
N GLU A 13 -14.94 7.48 4.86
CA GLU A 13 -15.33 8.89 4.64
C GLU A 13 -15.86 9.21 3.24
N LEU A 14 -15.77 8.26 2.30
CA LEU A 14 -16.15 8.51 0.91
C LEU A 14 -17.44 7.80 0.46
N GLY A 15 -18.02 6.93 1.31
CA GLY A 15 -19.34 6.34 1.05
C GLY A 15 -19.46 5.37 -0.14
N TRP A 16 -18.37 5.07 -0.86
CA TRP A 16 -18.38 4.14 -2.00
C TRP A 16 -17.95 2.71 -1.64
N GLY A 17 -17.64 2.47 -0.35
CA GLY A 17 -17.41 1.13 0.19
C GLY A 17 -16.11 0.46 -0.25
N GLY A 18 -15.18 1.13 -0.93
CA GLY A 18 -13.88 0.55 -1.28
C GLY A 18 -12.71 1.16 -0.54
N TRP A 19 -11.55 0.51 -0.66
CA TRP A 19 -10.33 0.82 0.09
C TRP A 19 -9.22 1.41 -0.80
N TRP A 20 -9.38 1.32 -2.12
CA TRP A 20 -8.43 1.81 -3.13
C TRP A 20 -9.11 1.99 -4.49
N PHE A 21 -9.03 3.18 -5.09
CA PHE A 21 -9.70 3.52 -6.34
C PHE A 21 -8.77 3.71 -7.55
N TRP A 22 -7.44 3.66 -7.35
CA TRP A 22 -6.44 4.03 -8.35
C TRP A 22 -6.56 5.47 -8.83
N ASP A 23 -7.00 6.37 -7.94
CA ASP A 23 -7.05 7.79 -8.28
C ASP A 23 -5.64 8.41 -8.28
N PRO A 24 -5.44 9.59 -8.90
CA PRO A 24 -4.11 10.17 -9.02
C PRO A 24 -3.39 10.46 -7.69
N VAL A 25 -4.12 10.78 -6.61
CA VAL A 25 -3.54 11.06 -5.29
C VAL A 25 -3.07 9.76 -4.63
N GLU A 26 -3.89 8.71 -4.67
CA GLU A 26 -3.51 7.36 -4.27
C GLU A 26 -2.26 6.90 -5.04
N ASN A 27 -2.28 7.00 -6.37
CA ASN A 27 -1.16 6.62 -7.24
C ASN A 27 0.11 7.39 -6.93
N ALA A 28 0.01 8.71 -6.72
CA ALA A 28 1.11 9.58 -6.32
C ALA A 28 1.80 9.10 -5.03
N SER A 29 1.02 8.63 -4.05
CA SER A 29 1.57 8.08 -2.81
C SER A 29 2.16 6.67 -2.98
N PHE A 30 1.66 5.89 -3.94
CA PHE A 30 2.03 4.50 -4.12
C PHE A 30 3.35 4.30 -4.88
N MET A 31 3.64 5.13 -5.89
CA MET A 31 4.87 5.01 -6.68
C MET A 31 6.16 5.08 -5.83
N PRO A 32 6.33 6.05 -4.90
CA PRO A 32 7.49 6.07 -4.01
C PRO A 32 7.61 4.82 -3.14
N TRP A 33 6.48 4.22 -2.73
CA TRP A 33 6.49 3.00 -1.93
C TRP A 33 6.98 1.78 -2.74
N LEU A 34 6.58 1.66 -4.00
CA LEU A 34 7.06 0.60 -4.90
C LEU A 34 8.57 0.71 -5.12
N VAL A 35 9.06 1.90 -5.48
CA VAL A 35 10.49 2.16 -5.69
C VAL A 35 11.28 2.06 -4.39
N GLY A 36 10.73 2.53 -3.27
CA GLY A 36 11.33 2.41 -1.95
C GLY A 36 11.45 0.94 -1.48
N THR A 37 10.46 0.11 -1.81
CA THR A 37 10.53 -1.34 -1.55
C THR A 37 11.64 -1.98 -2.38
N ALA A 38 11.75 -1.65 -3.67
CA ALA A 38 12.88 -2.08 -4.50
C ALA A 38 14.21 -1.62 -3.90
N LEU A 39 14.30 -0.36 -3.46
CA LEU A 39 15.50 0.25 -2.88
C LEU A 39 16.00 -0.51 -1.64
N ILE A 40 15.14 -0.83 -0.68
CA ILE A 40 15.52 -1.55 0.54
C ILE A 40 16.11 -2.94 0.19
N HIS A 41 15.51 -3.62 -0.78
CA HIS A 41 16.02 -4.91 -1.27
C HIS A 41 17.33 -4.76 -2.04
N SER A 42 17.48 -3.70 -2.83
CA SER A 42 18.72 -3.37 -3.54
C SER A 42 19.87 -3.07 -2.59
N GLN A 43 19.59 -2.30 -1.55
CA GLN A 43 20.55 -1.93 -0.52
C GLN A 43 21.10 -3.17 0.20
N ALA A 44 20.25 -4.17 0.48
CA ALA A 44 20.70 -5.43 1.05
C ALA A 44 21.75 -6.14 0.18
N VAL A 45 21.62 -6.09 -1.16
CA VAL A 45 22.63 -6.62 -2.09
C VAL A 45 23.89 -5.77 -2.06
N THR A 46 23.74 -4.44 -2.09
CA THR A 46 24.85 -3.49 -2.03
C THR A 46 25.70 -3.67 -0.78
N GLU A 47 25.08 -3.78 0.40
CA GLU A 47 25.78 -3.97 1.68
C GLU A 47 26.47 -5.33 1.77
N LYS A 48 25.81 -6.41 1.34
CA LYS A 48 26.35 -7.77 1.51
C LYS A 48 27.37 -8.15 0.43
N ARG A 49 27.24 -7.62 -0.79
CA ARG A 49 27.98 -8.08 -1.96
C ARG A 49 28.77 -6.98 -2.66
N GLY A 50 28.47 -5.71 -2.41
CA GLY A 50 29.04 -4.58 -3.14
C GLY A 50 28.49 -4.43 -4.57
N SER A 51 27.52 -5.27 -4.97
CA SER A 51 26.84 -5.20 -6.27
C SER A 51 25.61 -4.29 -6.19
N PHE A 52 25.12 -3.80 -7.34
CA PHE A 52 23.96 -2.89 -7.44
C PHE A 52 24.15 -1.47 -6.89
N ARG A 53 25.38 -1.01 -6.64
CA ARG A 53 25.63 0.36 -6.16
C ARG A 53 24.95 1.44 -7.02
N GLY A 54 25.15 1.40 -8.33
CA GLY A 54 24.55 2.37 -9.25
C GLY A 54 23.02 2.30 -9.24
N TRP A 55 22.47 1.08 -9.29
CA TRP A 55 21.02 0.86 -9.25
C TRP A 55 20.40 1.31 -7.92
N THR A 56 21.06 1.04 -6.79
CA THR A 56 20.61 1.49 -5.46
C THR A 56 20.57 3.02 -5.39
N LEU A 57 21.60 3.70 -5.90
CA LEU A 57 21.62 5.17 -5.98
C LEU A 57 20.49 5.70 -6.86
N LEU A 58 20.28 5.09 -8.03
CA LEU A 58 19.21 5.49 -8.94
C LEU A 58 17.82 5.31 -8.29
N LEU A 59 17.58 4.20 -7.60
CA LEU A 59 16.34 3.96 -6.88
C LEU A 59 16.14 4.95 -5.72
N ALA A 60 17.20 5.36 -5.03
CA ALA A 60 17.13 6.38 -3.99
C ALA A 60 16.72 7.75 -4.56
N ILE A 61 17.36 8.16 -5.66
CA ILE A 61 16.99 9.37 -6.41
C ILE A 61 15.54 9.28 -6.89
N ALA A 62 15.15 8.15 -7.50
CA ALA A 62 13.81 7.95 -8.02
C ALA A 62 12.74 7.97 -6.92
N ALA A 63 12.97 7.30 -5.77
CA ALA A 63 12.01 7.29 -4.67
C ALA A 63 11.74 8.70 -4.12
N PHE A 64 12.81 9.49 -3.93
CA PHE A 64 12.69 10.88 -3.51
C PHE A 64 12.01 11.75 -4.58
N SER A 65 12.40 11.57 -5.84
CA SER A 65 11.86 12.29 -7.00
C SER A 65 10.36 12.04 -7.16
N LEU A 66 9.91 10.80 -7.02
CA LEU A 66 8.49 10.43 -7.08
C LEU A 66 7.70 10.99 -5.90
N SER A 67 8.31 11.13 -4.72
CA SER A 67 7.67 11.80 -3.57
C SER A 67 7.44 13.29 -3.83
N LEU A 68 8.40 13.97 -4.47
CA LEU A 68 8.26 15.36 -4.88
C LEU A 68 7.23 15.50 -6.01
N LEU A 69 7.26 14.60 -7.00
CA LEU A 69 6.26 14.55 -8.05
C LEU A 69 4.86 14.38 -7.48
N GLY A 70 4.68 13.47 -6.51
CA GLY A 70 3.40 13.30 -5.85
C GLY A 70 2.91 14.60 -5.19
N THR A 71 3.82 15.34 -4.53
CA THR A 71 3.48 16.65 -3.94
C THR A 71 3.01 17.64 -5.02
N PHE A 72 3.68 17.69 -6.17
CA PHE A 72 3.27 18.51 -7.30
C PHE A 72 1.88 18.11 -7.82
N LEU A 73 1.65 16.82 -8.08
CA LEU A 73 0.38 16.32 -8.64
C LEU A 73 -0.82 16.64 -7.73
N VAL A 74 -0.65 16.53 -6.42
CA VAL A 74 -1.73 16.75 -5.44
C VAL A 74 -2.00 18.24 -5.20
N ARG A 75 -0.99 19.12 -5.33
CA ARG A 75 -1.11 20.55 -4.96
C ARG A 75 -1.30 21.51 -6.13
N SER A 76 -0.85 21.13 -7.33
CA SER A 76 -0.91 21.99 -8.52
C SER A 76 -2.32 22.19 -9.08
N GLY A 77 -3.27 21.30 -8.75
CA GLY A 77 -4.60 21.29 -9.36
C GLY A 77 -4.62 20.81 -10.81
N VAL A 78 -3.50 20.25 -11.30
CA VAL A 78 -3.37 19.77 -12.69
C VAL A 78 -4.21 18.51 -12.95
N LEU A 79 -4.51 17.75 -11.90
CA LEU A 79 -5.33 16.54 -11.94
C LEU A 79 -6.60 16.74 -11.10
N THR A 80 -7.72 16.24 -11.60
CA THR A 80 -8.95 16.11 -10.84
C THR A 80 -8.88 14.86 -9.96
N SER A 81 -9.06 15.01 -8.65
CA SER A 81 -9.16 13.89 -7.70
C SER A 81 -10.12 14.23 -6.56
N VAL A 82 -10.84 13.21 -6.09
CA VAL A 82 -11.68 13.27 -4.88
C VAL A 82 -10.88 13.44 -3.59
N HIS A 83 -9.59 13.13 -3.63
CA HIS A 83 -8.67 13.24 -2.50
C HIS A 83 -7.85 14.56 -2.52
N ALA A 84 -8.10 15.43 -3.50
CA ALA A 84 -7.38 16.70 -3.61
C ALA A 84 -8.05 17.76 -2.71
N PHE A 85 -7.29 18.27 -1.73
CA PHE A 85 -7.71 19.36 -0.85
C PHE A 85 -6.80 20.58 -1.08
N ALA A 86 -7.41 21.75 -1.31
CA ALA A 86 -6.73 23.03 -1.50
C ALA A 86 -5.66 23.04 -2.62
N SER A 87 -6.10 23.18 -3.87
CA SER A 87 -5.25 23.44 -5.03
C SER A 87 -4.88 24.92 -5.12
N ASP A 88 -3.59 25.20 -5.29
CA ASP A 88 -3.06 26.55 -5.48
C ASP A 88 -2.06 26.53 -6.64
N PRO A 89 -2.44 27.05 -7.83
CA PRO A 89 -1.60 27.02 -9.03
C PRO A 89 -0.23 27.73 -8.84
N GLU A 90 -0.17 28.79 -8.03
CA GLU A 90 1.08 29.51 -7.78
C GLU A 90 2.07 28.63 -7.01
N ARG A 91 1.60 27.89 -6.00
CA ARG A 91 2.41 26.89 -5.29
C ARG A 91 2.81 25.74 -6.22
N GLY A 92 1.93 25.35 -7.15
CA GLY A 92 2.20 24.36 -8.16
C GLY A 92 3.43 24.70 -9.01
N LEU A 93 3.55 25.94 -9.47
CA LEU A 93 4.70 26.42 -10.24
C LEU A 93 6.00 26.38 -9.44
N PHE A 94 5.98 26.84 -8.18
CA PHE A 94 7.14 26.76 -7.30
C PHE A 94 7.63 25.31 -7.13
N ILE A 95 6.71 24.38 -6.86
CA ILE A 95 7.04 22.97 -6.70
C ILE A 95 7.59 22.40 -8.03
N LEU A 96 7.04 22.81 -9.18
CA LEU A 96 7.53 22.37 -10.49
C LEU A 96 8.98 22.80 -10.74
N VAL A 97 9.32 24.07 -10.50
CA VAL A 97 10.68 24.59 -10.64
C VAL A 97 11.63 23.85 -9.69
N PHE A 98 11.23 23.68 -8.42
CA PHE A 98 11.98 22.92 -7.44
C PHE A 98 12.22 21.48 -7.89
N LEU A 99 11.20 20.83 -8.45
CA LEU A 99 11.25 19.47 -8.97
C LEU A 99 12.23 19.35 -10.15
N VAL A 100 12.22 20.30 -11.09
CA VAL A 100 13.18 20.34 -12.21
C VAL A 100 14.62 20.46 -11.69
N ILE A 101 14.86 21.35 -10.73
CA ILE A 101 16.20 21.54 -10.14
C ILE A 101 16.67 20.28 -9.42
N VAL A 102 15.83 19.71 -8.56
CA VAL A 102 16.20 18.57 -7.71
C VAL A 102 16.34 17.29 -8.53
N ILE A 103 15.35 16.95 -9.36
CA ILE A 103 15.39 15.75 -10.21
C ILE A 103 16.47 15.90 -11.28
N GLY A 104 16.45 17.01 -12.01
CA GLY A 104 17.41 17.28 -13.08
C GLY A 104 18.85 17.35 -12.55
N GLY A 105 19.08 18.02 -11.42
CA GLY A 105 20.37 18.11 -10.77
C GLY A 105 20.87 16.76 -10.24
N SER A 106 20.02 16.00 -9.56
CA SER A 106 20.41 14.68 -9.03
C SER A 106 20.69 13.65 -10.13
N LEU A 107 19.88 13.60 -11.19
CA LEU A 107 20.11 12.73 -12.34
C LEU A 107 21.33 13.14 -13.15
N THR A 108 21.57 14.44 -13.34
CA THR A 108 22.80 14.94 -13.97
C THR A 108 24.03 14.55 -13.16
N LEU A 109 23.99 14.74 -11.85
CA LEU A 109 25.08 14.33 -10.96
C LEU A 109 25.30 12.81 -11.00
N TYR A 110 24.22 12.03 -10.98
CA TYR A 110 24.28 10.58 -11.12
C TYR A 110 24.95 10.19 -12.44
N ALA A 111 24.52 10.75 -13.56
CA ALA A 111 25.11 10.48 -14.88
C ALA A 111 26.61 10.86 -14.93
N ALA A 112 26.98 12.01 -14.40
CA ALA A 112 28.37 12.47 -14.34
C ALA A 112 29.27 11.59 -13.44
N ARG A 113 28.68 10.96 -12.41
CA ARG A 113 29.41 10.10 -11.46
C ARG A 113 29.29 8.62 -11.77
N ALA A 114 28.37 8.21 -12.63
CA ALA A 114 28.11 6.81 -12.98
C ALA A 114 29.37 6.02 -13.38
N PRO A 115 30.31 6.57 -14.19
CA PRO A 115 31.55 5.85 -14.53
C PRO A 115 32.46 5.55 -13.33
N LYS A 116 32.34 6.32 -12.24
CA LYS A 116 33.13 6.13 -11.01
C LYS A 116 32.51 5.12 -10.05
N VAL A 117 31.27 4.68 -10.31
CA VAL A 117 30.58 3.70 -9.48
C VAL A 117 31.09 2.31 -9.88
N ALA A 118 31.93 1.73 -9.02
CA ALA A 118 32.55 0.44 -9.30
C ALA A 118 31.51 -0.65 -9.61
N ALA A 119 31.78 -1.44 -10.65
CA ALA A 119 31.01 -2.61 -10.99
C ALA A 119 31.02 -3.62 -9.82
N GLY A 120 29.87 -4.22 -9.57
CA GLY A 120 29.68 -5.21 -8.51
C GLY A 120 30.43 -6.51 -8.75
N LYS A 121 30.47 -7.37 -7.73
CA LYS A 121 30.94 -8.76 -7.88
C LYS A 121 29.97 -9.55 -8.78
N PRO A 122 30.47 -10.42 -9.68
CA PRO A 122 29.61 -11.27 -10.49
C PRO A 122 28.88 -12.30 -9.62
N PHE A 123 27.72 -12.75 -10.11
CA PHE A 123 26.87 -13.76 -9.48
C PHE A 123 26.24 -14.66 -10.54
N ALA A 124 25.91 -15.89 -10.16
CA ALA A 124 25.30 -16.86 -11.06
C ALA A 124 23.82 -16.53 -11.33
N PRO A 125 23.25 -16.95 -12.48
CA PRO A 125 21.83 -16.74 -12.78
C PRO A 125 20.90 -17.30 -11.72
N MET A 126 21.25 -18.44 -11.11
CA MET A 126 20.52 -18.98 -9.96
C MET A 126 21.21 -18.53 -8.68
N SER A 127 20.74 -17.42 -8.09
CA SER A 127 21.29 -16.82 -6.86
C SER A 127 20.27 -15.92 -6.17
N ARG A 128 20.52 -15.58 -4.91
CA ARG A 128 19.74 -14.56 -4.19
C ARG A 128 19.83 -13.20 -4.88
N GLU A 129 20.99 -12.84 -5.42
CA GLU A 129 21.18 -11.60 -6.19
C GLU A 129 20.23 -11.53 -7.39
N THR A 130 20.05 -12.62 -8.14
CA THR A 130 19.11 -12.65 -9.28
C THR A 130 17.66 -12.50 -8.82
N LEU A 131 17.25 -13.18 -7.75
CA LEU A 131 15.88 -13.04 -7.22
C LEU A 131 15.60 -11.60 -6.77
N LEU A 132 16.57 -10.96 -6.11
CA LEU A 132 16.47 -9.56 -5.71
C LEU A 132 16.52 -8.61 -6.91
N LEU A 133 17.25 -8.94 -7.99
CA LEU A 133 17.21 -8.21 -9.25
C LEU A 133 15.84 -8.27 -9.91
N LEU A 134 15.24 -9.47 -10.02
CA LEU A 134 13.89 -9.65 -10.57
C LEU A 134 12.86 -8.88 -9.74
N ASN A 135 12.96 -8.96 -8.41
CA ASN A 135 12.15 -8.15 -7.50
C ASN A 135 12.27 -6.65 -7.83
N ASN A 136 13.50 -6.13 -7.90
CA ASN A 136 13.75 -4.73 -8.20
C ASN A 136 13.15 -4.33 -9.56
N LEU A 137 13.36 -5.14 -10.59
CA LEU A 137 12.82 -4.90 -11.93
C LEU A 137 11.29 -4.84 -11.93
N LEU A 138 10.63 -5.81 -11.28
CA LEU A 138 9.16 -5.88 -11.22
C LEU A 138 8.56 -4.70 -10.44
N PHE A 139 9.15 -4.33 -9.30
CA PHE A 139 8.69 -3.16 -8.54
C PHE A 139 8.92 -1.85 -9.30
N SER A 140 10.07 -1.69 -9.97
CA SER A 140 10.33 -0.52 -10.82
C SER A 140 9.40 -0.47 -12.04
N ALA A 141 9.12 -1.61 -12.67
CA ALA A 141 8.17 -1.70 -13.77
C ALA A 141 6.74 -1.37 -13.33
N ALA A 142 6.32 -1.85 -12.15
CA ALA A 142 5.02 -1.50 -11.57
C ALA A 142 4.93 0.01 -11.27
N ALA A 143 5.99 0.61 -10.71
CA ALA A 143 6.03 2.05 -10.48
C ALA A 143 5.97 2.85 -11.80
N ALA A 144 6.69 2.42 -12.84
CA ALA A 144 6.64 3.02 -14.16
C ALA A 144 5.25 2.89 -14.81
N MET A 145 4.60 1.73 -14.68
CA MET A 145 3.22 1.52 -15.15
C MET A 145 2.25 2.50 -14.46
N VAL A 146 2.33 2.63 -13.14
CA VAL A 146 1.48 3.57 -12.39
C VAL A 146 1.78 5.02 -12.81
N LEU A 147 3.04 5.38 -12.98
CA LEU A 147 3.47 6.70 -13.44
C LEU A 147 2.89 7.03 -14.81
N ILE A 148 3.02 6.11 -15.77
CA ILE A 148 2.50 6.27 -17.13
C ILE A 148 0.98 6.44 -17.07
N GLY A 149 0.25 5.53 -16.41
CA GLY A 149 -1.20 5.64 -16.30
C GLY A 149 -1.68 6.93 -15.63
N THR A 150 -0.92 7.44 -14.66
CA THR A 150 -1.27 8.67 -13.93
C THR A 150 -0.98 9.93 -14.73
N LEU A 151 0.13 9.97 -15.48
CA LEU A 151 0.53 11.14 -16.26
C LEU A 151 -0.05 11.16 -17.68
N TYR A 152 -0.52 10.02 -18.20
CA TYR A 152 -1.04 9.93 -19.56
C TYR A 152 -2.22 10.88 -19.85
N PRO A 153 -3.22 11.04 -18.94
CA PRO A 153 -4.26 12.06 -19.09
C PRO A 153 -3.72 13.48 -19.27
N LEU A 154 -2.67 13.84 -18.53
CA LEU A 154 -2.04 15.17 -18.62
C LEU A 154 -1.35 15.38 -19.96
N LEU A 155 -0.67 14.36 -20.46
CA LEU A 155 -0.02 14.41 -21.76
C LEU A 155 -1.05 14.56 -22.88
N HIS A 156 -2.15 13.80 -22.81
CA HIS A 156 -3.24 13.86 -23.79
C HIS A 156 -3.92 15.23 -23.83
N ASP A 157 -4.18 15.83 -22.65
CA ASP A 157 -4.74 17.19 -22.54
C ASP A 157 -3.76 18.24 -23.07
N ALA A 158 -2.47 18.14 -22.72
CA ALA A 158 -1.42 19.05 -23.21
C ALA A 158 -1.21 19.00 -24.73
N LEU A 159 -1.53 17.87 -25.38
CA LEU A 159 -1.51 17.72 -26.83
C LEU A 159 -2.79 18.25 -27.52
N GLY A 160 -3.74 18.81 -26.77
CA GLY A 160 -5.01 19.32 -27.30
C GLY A 160 -5.97 18.22 -27.76
N GLN A 161 -5.77 16.97 -27.33
CA GLN A 161 -6.61 15.83 -27.72
C GLN A 161 -7.85 15.65 -26.82
N GLY A 162 -8.02 16.53 -25.83
CA GLY A 162 -9.13 16.53 -24.88
C GLY A 162 -8.81 15.79 -23.59
N LYS A 163 -9.78 15.74 -22.67
CA LYS A 163 -9.60 15.11 -21.35
C LYS A 163 -10.03 13.65 -21.38
N ILE A 164 -9.14 12.78 -20.92
CA ILE A 164 -9.38 11.35 -20.71
C ILE A 164 -9.14 11.00 -19.25
N SER A 165 -9.65 9.86 -18.81
CA SER A 165 -9.35 9.31 -17.49
C SER A 165 -8.88 7.86 -17.63
N VAL A 166 -7.85 7.50 -16.88
CA VAL A 166 -7.35 6.13 -16.77
C VAL A 166 -7.79 5.61 -15.41
N GLY A 167 -8.62 4.57 -15.40
CA GLY A 167 -9.23 4.04 -14.18
C GLY A 167 -8.78 2.63 -13.80
N PRO A 168 -9.46 2.01 -12.81
CA PRO A 168 -9.14 0.67 -12.29
C PRO A 168 -8.90 -0.43 -13.32
N PRO A 169 -9.57 -0.50 -14.50
CA PRO A 169 -9.30 -1.55 -15.48
C PRO A 169 -7.84 -1.60 -15.98
N TYR A 170 -7.21 -0.45 -16.18
CA TYR A 170 -5.80 -0.37 -16.60
C TYR A 170 -4.88 -0.81 -15.45
N PHE A 171 -5.01 -0.15 -14.31
CA PHE A 171 -4.10 -0.36 -13.19
C PHE A 171 -4.27 -1.74 -12.56
N GLY A 172 -5.50 -2.16 -12.26
CA GLY A 172 -5.79 -3.44 -11.62
C GLY A 172 -5.29 -4.63 -12.42
N THR A 173 -5.52 -4.62 -13.74
CA THR A 173 -5.08 -5.72 -14.63
C THR A 173 -3.55 -5.80 -14.71
N LEU A 174 -2.89 -4.68 -15.02
CA LEU A 174 -1.44 -4.66 -15.19
C LEU A 174 -0.70 -4.85 -13.86
N PHE A 175 -1.23 -4.31 -12.77
CA PHE A 175 -0.62 -4.46 -11.45
C PHE A 175 -0.64 -5.91 -11.00
N VAL A 176 -1.78 -6.62 -11.16
CA VAL A 176 -1.85 -8.05 -10.87
C VAL A 176 -0.87 -8.84 -11.74
N ALA A 177 -0.78 -8.54 -13.03
CA ALA A 177 0.15 -9.21 -13.94
C ALA A 177 1.62 -9.03 -13.53
N LEU A 178 2.01 -7.85 -13.04
CA LEU A 178 3.37 -7.55 -12.58
C LEU A 178 3.66 -8.07 -11.17
N MET A 179 2.67 -8.07 -10.28
CA MET A 179 2.84 -8.47 -8.88
C MET A 179 2.67 -9.97 -8.63
N LEU A 180 1.94 -10.68 -9.50
CA LEU A 180 1.79 -12.13 -9.37
C LEU A 180 3.16 -12.85 -9.39
N PRO A 181 4.10 -12.55 -10.32
CA PRO A 181 5.45 -13.09 -10.25
C PRO A 181 6.19 -12.73 -8.95
N VAL A 182 5.98 -11.54 -8.38
CA VAL A 182 6.58 -11.16 -7.09
C VAL A 182 6.06 -12.08 -5.97
N VAL A 183 4.74 -12.30 -5.89
CA VAL A 183 4.13 -13.22 -4.91
C VAL A 183 4.67 -14.64 -5.06
N VAL A 184 4.82 -15.13 -6.29
CA VAL A 184 5.39 -16.44 -6.57
C VAL A 184 6.85 -16.53 -6.13
N LEU A 185 7.66 -15.51 -6.45
CA LEU A 185 9.10 -15.52 -6.20
C LEU A 185 9.48 -15.25 -4.73
N LEU A 186 8.61 -14.58 -3.98
CA LEU A 186 8.88 -14.08 -2.63
C LEU A 186 9.42 -15.16 -1.66
N PRO A 187 8.82 -16.37 -1.55
CA PRO A 187 9.32 -17.43 -0.67
C PRO A 187 10.76 -17.90 -0.95
N PHE A 188 11.23 -17.78 -2.20
CA PHE A 188 12.55 -18.27 -2.58
C PHE A 188 13.68 -17.32 -2.11
N GLY A 189 13.44 -16.02 -2.07
CA GLY A 189 14.45 -15.00 -1.78
C GLY A 189 15.20 -15.24 -0.45
N PRO A 190 14.49 -15.34 0.69
CA PRO A 190 15.12 -15.58 2.00
C PRO A 190 15.86 -16.92 2.12
N LEU A 191 15.46 -17.91 1.31
CA LEU A 191 16.01 -19.28 1.32
C LEU A 191 17.23 -19.44 0.40
N ALA A 192 17.29 -18.67 -0.70
CA ALA A 192 18.36 -18.74 -1.68
C ALA A 192 19.70 -18.30 -1.09
N ARG A 193 20.82 -18.87 -1.54
CA ARG A 193 22.18 -18.43 -1.16
C ARG A 193 22.68 -17.28 -2.04
N TRP A 194 23.58 -16.48 -1.47
CA TRP A 194 24.36 -15.49 -2.22
C TRP A 194 25.29 -16.17 -3.21
N GLN A 195 25.65 -15.47 -4.29
CA GLN A 195 26.51 -15.89 -5.41
C GLN A 195 25.97 -17.02 -6.28
N ARG A 196 25.57 -18.15 -5.67
CA ARG A 196 25.11 -19.34 -6.37
C ARG A 196 24.19 -20.17 -5.49
N GLU A 197 23.12 -20.66 -6.10
CA GLU A 197 22.17 -21.59 -5.51
C GLU A 197 21.91 -22.77 -6.45
N HIS A 198 21.56 -23.93 -5.86
CA HIS A 198 21.12 -25.12 -6.57
C HIS A 198 19.60 -25.28 -6.46
N ALA A 199 18.94 -25.45 -7.61
CA ALA A 199 17.47 -25.56 -7.68
C ALA A 199 16.89 -26.70 -6.81
N SER A 200 17.66 -27.78 -6.59
CA SER A 200 17.25 -28.90 -5.74
C SER A 200 16.95 -28.51 -4.29
N ARG A 201 17.53 -27.42 -3.76
CA ARG A 201 17.21 -26.94 -2.40
C ARG A 201 15.76 -26.48 -2.27
N PHE A 202 15.15 -26.02 -3.36
CA PHE A 202 13.78 -25.56 -3.35
C PHE A 202 12.75 -26.69 -3.45
N ALA A 203 13.18 -27.93 -3.73
CA ALA A 203 12.25 -29.06 -3.85
C ALA A 203 11.40 -29.28 -2.59
N GLY A 204 11.98 -29.08 -1.40
CA GLY A 204 11.23 -29.17 -0.14
C GLY A 204 10.15 -28.10 0.00
N LEU A 205 10.48 -26.84 -0.33
CA LEU A 205 9.52 -25.73 -0.36
C LEU A 205 8.45 -25.97 -1.43
N ILE A 206 8.82 -26.37 -2.63
CA ILE A 206 7.86 -26.59 -3.73
C ILE A 206 6.88 -27.70 -3.37
N LYS A 207 7.36 -28.83 -2.83
CA LYS A 207 6.47 -29.94 -2.43
C LYS A 207 5.53 -29.55 -1.29
N SER A 208 6.07 -28.99 -0.21
CA SER A 208 5.26 -28.58 0.95
C SER A 208 4.34 -27.42 0.64
N GLY A 209 4.81 -26.44 -0.13
CA GLY A 209 4.03 -25.31 -0.62
C GLY A 209 2.93 -25.75 -1.58
N ALA A 210 3.18 -26.66 -2.50
CA ALA A 210 2.15 -27.23 -3.38
C ALA A 210 1.06 -27.98 -2.59
N ALA A 211 1.45 -28.76 -1.59
CA ALA A 211 0.50 -29.42 -0.69
C ALA A 211 -0.33 -28.40 0.11
N ALA A 212 0.30 -27.35 0.65
CA ALA A 212 -0.38 -26.28 1.38
C ALA A 212 -1.34 -25.49 0.47
N MET A 213 -0.93 -25.16 -0.75
CA MET A 213 -1.77 -24.51 -1.76
C MET A 213 -2.98 -25.38 -2.13
N LEU A 214 -2.77 -26.67 -2.37
CA LEU A 214 -3.85 -27.59 -2.70
C LEU A 214 -4.85 -27.69 -1.54
N LEU A 215 -4.37 -27.89 -0.31
CA LEU A 215 -5.22 -27.95 0.87
C LEU A 215 -5.99 -26.64 1.07
N ALA A 216 -5.33 -25.49 0.96
CA ALA A 216 -5.96 -24.18 1.10
C ALA A 216 -7.02 -23.94 0.01
N GLY A 217 -6.77 -24.37 -1.23
CA GLY A 217 -7.75 -24.29 -2.32
C GLY A 217 -8.97 -25.19 -2.07
N LEU A 218 -8.77 -26.43 -1.60
CA LEU A 218 -9.87 -27.34 -1.23
C LEU A 218 -10.68 -26.80 -0.04
N LEU A 219 -10.02 -26.26 0.97
CA LEU A 219 -10.69 -25.61 2.11
C LEU A 219 -11.47 -24.38 1.68
N ALA A 220 -10.93 -23.57 0.77
CA ALA A 220 -11.64 -22.41 0.22
C ALA A 220 -12.93 -22.84 -0.51
N LEU A 221 -12.88 -23.91 -1.30
CA LEU A 221 -14.06 -24.48 -1.97
C LEU A 221 -15.10 -25.03 -0.98
N ALA A 222 -14.66 -25.54 0.18
CA ALA A 222 -15.55 -26.13 1.18
C ALA A 222 -16.19 -25.09 2.12
N VAL A 223 -15.51 -23.97 2.39
CA VAL A 223 -15.91 -23.00 3.43
C VAL A 223 -16.53 -21.74 2.86
N ILE A 224 -16.18 -21.34 1.63
CA ILE A 224 -16.70 -20.12 1.02
C ILE A 224 -18.02 -20.46 0.31
N ASP A 225 -19.13 -19.81 0.69
CA ASP A 225 -20.46 -20.08 0.13
C ASP A 225 -20.54 -19.91 -1.40
N ALA A 226 -19.82 -18.93 -1.95
CA ALA A 226 -19.77 -18.63 -3.38
C ALA A 226 -18.31 -18.41 -3.83
N PRO A 227 -17.53 -19.51 -3.96
CA PRO A 227 -16.11 -19.40 -4.28
C PRO A 227 -15.94 -19.02 -5.75
N ASN A 228 -15.00 -18.10 -6.00
CA ASN A 228 -14.56 -17.70 -7.33
C ASN A 228 -13.03 -17.63 -7.41
N LEU A 229 -12.51 -17.41 -8.61
CA LEU A 229 -11.06 -17.41 -8.88
C LEU A 229 -10.28 -16.48 -7.95
N LYS A 230 -10.80 -15.27 -7.66
CA LYS A 230 -10.12 -14.32 -6.77
C LYS A 230 -10.11 -14.83 -5.33
N SER A 231 -11.25 -15.27 -4.81
CA SER A 231 -11.35 -15.77 -3.43
C SER A 231 -10.54 -17.05 -3.20
N ILE A 232 -10.53 -17.99 -4.15
CA ILE A 232 -9.69 -19.21 -4.07
C ILE A 232 -8.21 -18.82 -4.19
N GLY A 233 -7.87 -17.93 -5.12
CA GLY A 233 -6.53 -17.39 -5.30
C GLY A 233 -5.99 -16.69 -4.05
N ALA A 234 -6.87 -16.06 -3.25
CA ALA A 234 -6.53 -15.46 -1.96
C ALA A 234 -5.93 -16.50 -0.99
N TRP A 235 -6.61 -17.63 -0.83
CA TRP A 235 -6.21 -18.71 0.07
C TRP A 235 -4.96 -19.42 -0.43
N ILE A 236 -4.89 -19.71 -1.73
CA ILE A 236 -3.72 -20.33 -2.36
C ILE A 236 -2.48 -19.44 -2.20
N GLY A 237 -2.60 -18.14 -2.54
CA GLY A 237 -1.52 -17.18 -2.45
C GLY A 237 -1.04 -16.98 -1.02
N ALA A 238 -1.96 -16.84 -0.06
CA ALA A 238 -1.61 -16.74 1.35
C ALA A 238 -0.91 -18.01 1.86
N ALA A 239 -1.40 -19.20 1.52
CA ALA A 239 -0.77 -20.46 1.90
C ALA A 239 0.65 -20.60 1.34
N TRP A 240 0.88 -20.17 0.09
CA TRP A 240 2.21 -20.15 -0.53
C TRP A 240 3.19 -19.24 0.24
N LEU A 241 2.77 -18.03 0.57
CA LEU A 241 3.59 -17.05 1.29
C LEU A 241 3.86 -17.49 2.74
N VAL A 242 2.88 -18.08 3.41
CA VAL A 242 3.04 -18.67 4.75
C VAL A 242 3.98 -19.87 4.70
N ALA A 243 3.86 -20.76 3.72
CA ALA A 243 4.78 -21.89 3.55
C ALA A 243 6.23 -21.43 3.38
N GLY A 244 6.46 -20.36 2.62
CA GLY A 244 7.77 -19.72 2.52
C GLY A 244 8.33 -19.22 3.85
N SER A 245 7.49 -18.51 4.61
CA SER A 245 7.84 -17.97 5.93
C SER A 245 8.16 -19.09 6.94
N VAL A 246 7.35 -20.15 6.97
CA VAL A 246 7.57 -21.34 7.80
C VAL A 246 8.83 -22.09 7.38
N ALA A 247 9.08 -22.25 6.07
CA ALA A 247 10.31 -22.87 5.56
C ALA A 247 11.57 -22.09 5.99
N PHE A 248 11.52 -20.76 5.97
CA PHE A 248 12.61 -19.92 6.45
C PHE A 248 12.87 -20.11 7.96
N VAL A 249 11.81 -20.11 8.78
CA VAL A 249 11.90 -20.36 10.23
C VAL A 249 12.50 -21.74 10.50
N MET A 250 12.00 -22.80 9.85
CA MET A 250 12.51 -24.16 10.00
C MET A 250 13.99 -24.27 9.60
N MET A 251 14.39 -23.65 8.49
CA MET A 251 15.79 -23.60 8.07
C MET A 251 16.68 -22.94 9.13
N ARG A 252 16.22 -21.82 9.71
CA ARG A 252 16.95 -21.08 10.76
C ARG A 252 17.09 -21.91 12.03
N MET A 253 16.02 -22.56 12.49
CA MET A 253 16.03 -23.41 13.67
C MET A 253 16.94 -24.62 13.51
N ARG A 254 16.88 -25.30 12.37
CA ARG A 254 17.74 -26.48 12.07
C ARG A 254 19.22 -26.13 11.95
N SER A 255 19.55 -24.89 11.61
CA SER A 255 20.94 -24.41 11.53
C SER A 255 21.45 -23.80 12.84
N GLY A 256 20.67 -23.86 13.93
CA GLY A 256 21.03 -23.24 15.21
C GLY A 256 21.13 -21.71 15.15
N GLY A 257 20.52 -21.09 14.14
CA GLY A 257 20.61 -19.65 13.91
C GLY A 257 19.75 -18.85 14.88
N ARG A 258 20.32 -17.79 15.47
CA ARG A 258 19.54 -16.84 16.29
C ARG A 258 18.63 -15.97 15.41
N PHE A 259 17.45 -15.64 15.92
CA PHE A 259 16.56 -14.66 15.30
C PHE A 259 17.03 -13.24 15.66
N THR A 260 17.60 -12.54 14.68
CA THR A 260 17.98 -11.12 14.78
C THR A 260 16.76 -10.23 14.50
N ALA A 261 16.83 -8.96 14.90
CA ALA A 261 15.80 -7.96 14.57
C ALA A 261 15.58 -7.88 13.05
N GLU A 262 16.64 -7.95 12.24
CA GLU A 262 16.55 -8.08 10.77
C GLU A 262 15.69 -9.28 10.34
N SER A 263 15.96 -10.47 10.88
CA SER A 263 15.23 -11.69 10.48
C SER A 263 13.77 -11.69 10.95
N ILE A 264 13.48 -11.15 12.13
CA ILE A 264 12.11 -11.04 12.66
C ILE A 264 11.35 -9.98 11.87
N GLY A 265 11.98 -8.84 11.58
CA GLY A 265 11.37 -7.75 10.81
C GLY A 265 11.06 -8.18 9.37
N MET A 266 11.98 -8.91 8.73
CA MET A 266 11.74 -9.55 7.43
C MET A 266 10.57 -10.52 7.50
N LEU A 267 10.58 -11.47 8.46
CA LEU A 267 9.53 -12.47 8.60
C LEU A 267 8.15 -11.82 8.82
N LEU A 268 8.09 -10.81 9.69
CA LEU A 268 6.87 -10.08 9.98
C LEU A 268 6.35 -9.36 8.74
N ALA A 269 7.22 -8.72 7.95
CA ALA A 269 6.82 -8.05 6.74
C ALA A 269 6.36 -9.00 5.64
N HIS A 270 7.07 -10.11 5.43
CA HIS A 270 6.71 -11.08 4.39
C HIS A 270 5.46 -11.88 4.76
N THR A 271 5.24 -12.17 6.05
CA THR A 271 3.97 -12.74 6.54
C THR A 271 2.84 -11.71 6.45
N GLY A 272 3.14 -10.43 6.69
CA GLY A 272 2.20 -9.33 6.48
C GLY A 272 1.71 -9.24 5.04
N MET A 273 2.56 -9.56 4.06
CA MET A 273 2.14 -9.68 2.66
C MET A 273 1.12 -10.80 2.44
N ALA A 274 1.24 -11.94 3.14
CA ALA A 274 0.25 -13.01 3.07
C ALA A 274 -1.12 -12.55 3.59
N VAL A 275 -1.12 -11.84 4.73
CA VAL A 275 -2.33 -11.26 5.33
C VAL A 275 -2.92 -10.16 4.43
N PHE A 276 -2.07 -9.35 3.79
CA PHE A 276 -2.51 -8.34 2.83
C PHE A 276 -3.18 -8.97 1.60
N VAL A 277 -2.54 -9.98 0.98
CA VAL A 277 -3.05 -10.67 -0.21
C VAL A 277 -4.41 -11.32 0.06
N ILE A 278 -4.58 -11.98 1.21
CA ILE A 278 -5.89 -12.56 1.54
C ILE A 278 -6.95 -11.46 1.69
N GLY A 279 -6.64 -10.35 2.37
CA GLY A 279 -7.57 -9.23 2.53
C GLY A 279 -8.02 -8.63 1.21
N VAL A 280 -7.06 -8.31 0.32
CA VAL A 280 -7.35 -7.72 -1.00
C VAL A 280 -8.18 -8.68 -1.84
N MET A 281 -7.70 -9.92 -2.03
CA MET A 281 -8.32 -10.86 -2.96
C MET A 281 -9.69 -11.37 -2.46
N MET A 282 -9.88 -11.50 -1.14
CA MET A 282 -11.19 -11.83 -0.57
C MET A 282 -12.17 -10.65 -0.68
N THR A 283 -11.73 -9.42 -0.44
CA THR A 283 -12.58 -8.24 -0.61
C THR A 283 -12.98 -8.08 -2.08
N GLU A 284 -12.03 -8.16 -3.00
CA GLU A 284 -12.25 -8.02 -4.45
C GLU A 284 -13.03 -9.17 -5.09
N GLY A 285 -12.98 -10.36 -4.48
CA GLY A 285 -13.65 -11.56 -4.96
C GLY A 285 -15.03 -11.75 -4.34
N SER A 286 -15.21 -11.41 -3.06
CA SER A 286 -16.36 -11.85 -2.28
C SER A 286 -17.18 -10.71 -1.68
N SER A 287 -16.86 -9.45 -1.95
CA SER A 287 -17.75 -8.35 -1.57
C SER A 287 -19.05 -8.41 -2.36
N ILE A 288 -20.17 -8.16 -1.69
CA ILE A 288 -21.46 -7.91 -2.33
C ILE A 288 -21.85 -6.47 -2.05
N GLU A 289 -22.33 -5.80 -3.10
CA GLU A 289 -22.84 -4.44 -3.09
C GLU A 289 -24.28 -4.44 -3.59
N LYS A 290 -25.15 -3.70 -2.90
CA LYS A 290 -26.52 -3.41 -3.33
C LYS A 290 -26.76 -1.91 -3.16
N ASP A 291 -27.12 -1.25 -4.26
CA ASP A 291 -27.61 0.13 -4.28
C ASP A 291 -29.11 0.07 -4.52
N VAL A 292 -29.91 0.49 -3.54
CA VAL A 292 -31.37 0.36 -3.56
C VAL A 292 -32.06 1.60 -3.04
N ALA A 293 -33.24 1.90 -3.60
CA ALA A 293 -34.15 2.87 -3.03
C ALA A 293 -34.91 2.21 -1.88
N LEU A 294 -34.83 2.79 -0.67
CA LEU A 294 -35.57 2.33 0.50
C LEU A 294 -36.36 3.47 1.12
N SER A 295 -37.57 3.15 1.51
CA SER A 295 -38.50 3.97 2.30
C SER A 295 -38.52 3.45 3.73
N SER A 296 -38.91 4.30 4.69
CA SER A 296 -38.94 3.90 6.10
C SER A 296 -39.76 2.63 6.34
N GLY A 297 -39.17 1.64 7.02
CA GLY A 297 -39.72 0.33 7.30
C GLY A 297 -39.37 -0.74 6.26
N GLU A 298 -38.90 -0.36 5.06
CA GLU A 298 -38.47 -1.32 4.04
C GLU A 298 -37.11 -1.94 4.40
N SER A 299 -36.84 -3.13 3.86
CA SER A 299 -35.61 -3.85 4.15
C SER A 299 -35.07 -4.57 2.92
N ILE A 300 -33.77 -4.83 2.95
CA ILE A 300 -33.08 -5.66 1.95
C ILE A 300 -32.26 -6.73 2.63
N GLU A 301 -32.26 -7.94 2.05
CA GLU A 301 -31.43 -9.04 2.51
C GLU A 301 -30.15 -9.16 1.67
N VAL A 302 -29.00 -9.21 2.34
CA VAL A 302 -27.68 -9.38 1.72
C VAL A 302 -26.87 -10.38 2.54
N ARG A 303 -26.53 -11.54 1.96
CA ARG A 303 -25.77 -12.63 2.61
C ARG A 303 -26.31 -13.05 3.98
N GLY A 304 -27.63 -13.19 4.10
CA GLY A 304 -28.28 -13.59 5.35
C GLY A 304 -28.33 -12.47 6.42
N TYR A 305 -28.00 -11.24 6.04
CA TYR A 305 -28.22 -10.05 6.88
C TYR A 305 -29.38 -9.25 6.31
N THR A 306 -30.34 -8.89 7.16
CA THR A 306 -31.46 -8.01 6.80
C THR A 306 -31.14 -6.60 7.26
N PHE A 307 -31.05 -5.67 6.31
CA PHE A 307 -30.85 -4.25 6.55
C PHE A 307 -32.21 -3.57 6.43
N ARG A 308 -32.81 -3.21 7.57
CA ARG A 308 -34.06 -2.44 7.62
C ARG A 308 -33.75 -0.96 7.70
N PHE A 309 -34.30 -0.18 6.80
CA PHE A 309 -34.17 1.27 6.80
C PHE A 309 -35.26 1.87 7.67
N ASP A 310 -34.87 2.52 8.77
CA ASP A 310 -35.80 3.11 9.74
C ASP A 310 -36.10 4.59 9.47
N GLY A 311 -35.53 5.14 8.39
CA GLY A 311 -35.74 6.51 7.92
C GLY A 311 -34.52 7.42 8.08
N VAL A 312 -34.72 8.70 7.77
CA VAL A 312 -33.71 9.77 7.86
C VAL A 312 -34.22 10.88 8.76
N ALA A 313 -33.33 11.40 9.61
CA ALA A 313 -33.61 12.56 10.44
C ALA A 313 -32.49 13.61 10.31
N PRO A 314 -32.82 14.91 10.34
CA PRO A 314 -31.81 15.96 10.45
C PRO A 314 -31.01 15.81 11.75
N HIS A 315 -29.71 16.05 11.67
CA HIS A 315 -28.77 16.01 12.78
C HIS A 315 -27.78 17.18 12.70
N ASP A 316 -27.71 17.97 13.77
CA ASP A 316 -26.73 19.04 13.89
C ASP A 316 -25.46 18.52 14.58
N GLY A 317 -24.33 18.57 13.87
CA GLY A 317 -23.00 18.26 14.40
C GLY A 317 -22.26 19.53 14.85
N PRO A 318 -21.05 19.39 15.44
CA PRO A 318 -20.30 20.52 15.98
C PRO A 318 -19.91 21.58 14.94
N ASN A 319 -19.66 21.16 13.70
CA ASN A 319 -19.23 22.01 12.59
C ASN A 319 -19.91 21.65 11.26
N PHE A 320 -20.99 20.88 11.30
CA PHE A 320 -21.73 20.44 10.13
C PHE A 320 -23.22 20.27 10.43
N LYS A 321 -24.05 20.33 9.38
CA LYS A 321 -25.42 19.83 9.39
C LYS A 321 -25.48 18.54 8.61
N ALA A 322 -26.29 17.59 9.05
CA ALA A 322 -26.37 16.28 8.42
C ALA A 322 -27.79 15.76 8.28
N ASP A 323 -28.01 15.00 7.22
CA ASP A 323 -29.10 14.03 7.15
C ASP A 323 -28.57 12.69 7.63
N ARG A 324 -29.09 12.19 8.75
CA ARG A 324 -28.67 10.92 9.36
C ARG A 324 -29.70 9.83 9.08
N GLY A 325 -29.30 8.83 8.33
CA GLY A 325 -30.07 7.60 8.15
C GLY A 325 -30.00 6.72 9.40
N SER A 326 -31.03 5.93 9.66
CA SER A 326 -31.02 4.87 10.68
C SER A 326 -31.30 3.53 10.02
N ILE A 327 -30.39 2.56 10.21
CA ILE A 327 -30.49 1.23 9.64
C ILE A 327 -30.30 0.19 10.74
N THR A 328 -31.37 -0.54 11.04
CA THR A 328 -31.30 -1.73 11.90
C THR A 328 -30.82 -2.92 11.09
N VAL A 329 -29.78 -3.62 11.57
CA VAL A 329 -29.24 -4.82 10.92
C VAL A 329 -29.58 -6.05 11.75
N LEU A 330 -30.25 -7.02 11.11
CA LEU A 330 -30.64 -8.28 11.71
C LEU A 330 -29.92 -9.46 11.07
N HIS A 331 -29.70 -10.52 11.83
CA HIS A 331 -29.29 -11.84 11.35
C HIS A 331 -30.26 -12.89 11.90
N GLY A 332 -31.14 -13.38 11.03
CA GLY A 332 -32.38 -14.02 11.47
C GLY A 332 -33.25 -13.02 12.23
N ASP A 333 -33.78 -13.43 13.39
CA ASP A 333 -34.63 -12.57 14.24
C ASP A 333 -33.85 -11.68 15.22
N ARG A 334 -32.52 -11.81 15.24
CA ARG A 334 -31.66 -11.09 16.18
C ARG A 334 -31.10 -9.83 15.55
N GLU A 335 -31.35 -8.69 16.18
CA GLU A 335 -30.64 -7.45 15.90
C GLU A 335 -29.17 -7.57 16.31
N ILE A 336 -28.26 -7.29 15.39
CA ILE A 336 -26.81 -7.39 15.60
C ILE A 336 -26.10 -6.03 15.58
N ALA A 337 -26.69 -5.02 14.94
CA ALA A 337 -26.14 -3.67 14.87
C ALA A 337 -27.22 -2.64 14.49
N SER A 338 -27.01 -1.39 14.91
CA SER A 338 -27.75 -0.21 14.43
C SER A 338 -26.76 0.76 13.81
N LEU A 339 -26.92 1.04 12.52
CA LEU A 339 -25.98 1.81 11.70
C LEU A 339 -26.58 3.17 11.34
N HIS A 340 -25.79 4.23 11.50
CA HIS A 340 -26.24 5.61 11.33
C HIS A 340 -25.39 6.37 10.29
N PRO A 341 -25.51 6.08 8.99
CA PRO A 341 -24.77 6.78 7.96
C PRO A 341 -25.28 8.21 7.80
N GLU A 342 -24.42 9.13 7.34
CA GLU A 342 -24.76 10.54 7.25
C GLU A 342 -24.36 11.18 5.92
N LYS A 343 -25.14 12.17 5.50
CA LYS A 343 -24.78 13.14 4.46
C LYS A 343 -24.49 14.48 5.14
N ARG A 344 -23.24 14.91 5.16
CA ARG A 344 -22.77 16.09 5.92
C ARG A 344 -22.49 17.29 5.03
N ALA A 345 -23.08 18.42 5.39
CA ALA A 345 -22.74 19.74 4.89
C ALA A 345 -21.92 20.51 5.94
N TYR A 346 -20.63 20.72 5.67
CA TYR A 346 -19.72 21.39 6.60
C TYR A 346 -19.82 22.92 6.53
N ALA A 347 -19.67 23.58 7.69
CA ALA A 347 -19.76 25.04 7.81
C ALA A 347 -18.67 25.80 7.01
N SER A 348 -17.54 25.16 6.72
CA SER A 348 -16.49 25.71 5.84
C SER A 348 -16.91 25.82 4.37
N GLY A 349 -18.07 25.29 4.00
CA GLY A 349 -18.51 25.14 2.60
C GLY A 349 -17.85 23.94 1.91
N GLY A 350 -18.21 23.74 0.64
CA GLY A 350 -17.70 22.64 -0.19
C GLY A 350 -18.80 21.67 -0.64
N GLN A 351 -18.38 20.48 -1.07
CA GLN A 351 -19.30 19.41 -1.44
C GLN A 351 -19.88 18.71 -0.21
N ILE A 352 -21.10 18.19 -0.33
CA ILE A 352 -21.70 17.33 0.71
C ILE A 352 -20.91 16.03 0.76
N MET A 353 -20.41 15.70 1.95
CA MET A 353 -19.62 14.50 2.19
C MET A 353 -20.50 13.39 2.74
N THR A 354 -20.11 12.13 2.50
CA THR A 354 -20.83 10.97 3.01
C THR A 354 -20.03 10.32 4.12
N GLU A 355 -20.57 10.29 5.35
CA GLU A 355 -20.03 9.46 6.42
C GLU A 355 -20.69 8.09 6.35
N ALA A 356 -19.90 7.04 6.12
CA ALA A 356 -20.45 5.69 6.14
C ALA A 356 -20.61 5.16 7.58
N ALA A 357 -21.61 4.31 7.78
CA ALA A 357 -21.75 3.55 9.01
C ALA A 357 -21.27 2.12 8.81
N ILE A 358 -20.46 1.64 9.75
CA ILE A 358 -19.78 0.34 9.63
C ILE A 358 -20.00 -0.44 10.92
N ASP A 359 -20.50 -1.67 10.82
CA ASP A 359 -20.42 -2.68 11.88
C ASP A 359 -19.19 -3.56 11.64
N PRO A 360 -18.12 -3.36 12.43
CA PRO A 360 -16.87 -4.04 12.18
C PRO A 360 -16.77 -5.42 12.81
N SER A 361 -16.06 -6.34 12.15
CA SER A 361 -15.58 -7.56 12.81
C SER A 361 -14.25 -8.05 12.25
N LEU A 362 -13.73 -9.14 12.81
CA LEU A 362 -12.51 -9.77 12.29
C LEU A 362 -12.67 -10.34 10.87
N HIS A 363 -13.85 -10.86 10.51
CA HIS A 363 -14.05 -11.65 9.28
C HIS A 363 -14.92 -10.95 8.23
N ARG A 364 -15.71 -9.94 8.62
CA ARG A 364 -16.50 -9.09 7.72
C ARG A 364 -16.65 -7.67 8.28
N ASP A 365 -16.89 -6.72 7.40
CA ASP A 365 -17.48 -5.44 7.77
C ASP A 365 -18.87 -5.37 7.09
N LEU A 366 -19.89 -4.96 7.85
CA LEU A 366 -21.19 -4.56 7.29
C LEU A 366 -21.13 -3.05 7.13
N TYR A 367 -21.34 -2.58 5.92
CA TYR A 367 -21.12 -1.18 5.56
C TYR A 367 -22.38 -0.63 4.94
N VAL A 368 -22.79 0.55 5.40
CA VAL A 368 -23.93 1.28 4.84
C VAL A 368 -23.51 2.71 4.55
N ALA A 369 -23.89 3.20 3.37
CA ALA A 369 -23.77 4.60 3.01
C ALA A 369 -25.13 5.13 2.56
N LEU A 370 -25.45 6.35 2.99
CA LEU A 370 -26.65 7.06 2.58
C LEU A 370 -26.39 7.73 1.23
N GLY A 371 -27.33 7.59 0.29
CA GLY A 371 -27.35 8.25 -1.01
C GLY A 371 -28.12 9.57 -0.95
N GLU A 372 -28.72 9.94 -2.07
CA GLU A 372 -29.56 11.14 -2.19
C GLU A 372 -31.04 10.80 -1.95
N PRO A 373 -31.87 11.79 -1.55
CA PRO A 373 -33.31 11.62 -1.54
C PRO A 373 -33.83 11.39 -2.96
N LEU A 374 -34.70 10.39 -3.15
CA LEU A 374 -35.24 9.96 -4.44
C LEU A 374 -36.68 10.41 -4.68
N GLY A 375 -37.21 11.28 -3.81
CA GLY A 375 -38.60 11.69 -3.81
C GLY A 375 -39.48 10.69 -3.06
N GLN A 376 -40.76 10.65 -3.40
CA GLN A 376 -41.73 9.75 -2.77
C GLN A 376 -41.89 8.47 -3.58
N ASN A 377 -42.04 7.34 -2.90
CA ASN A 377 -42.43 6.08 -3.50
C ASN A 377 -43.91 6.09 -3.92
N ASP A 378 -44.38 5.01 -4.56
CA ASP A 378 -45.78 4.86 -5.00
C ASP A 378 -46.81 4.96 -3.86
N GLN A 379 -46.37 4.85 -2.61
CA GLN A 379 -47.20 4.94 -1.39
C GLN A 379 -47.10 6.31 -0.70
N GLY A 380 -46.36 7.26 -1.29
CA GLY A 380 -46.19 8.62 -0.76
C GLY A 380 -45.16 8.75 0.36
N ALA A 381 -44.38 7.69 0.66
CA ALA A 381 -43.32 7.74 1.66
C ALA A 381 -41.99 8.20 1.03
N ASP A 382 -41.21 9.00 1.76
CA ASP A 382 -39.91 9.47 1.30
C ASP A 382 -38.94 8.30 1.12
N ALA A 383 -38.42 8.16 -0.10
CA ALA A 383 -37.45 7.15 -0.49
C ALA A 383 -36.05 7.77 -0.57
N TRP A 384 -35.06 6.99 -0.13
CA TRP A 384 -33.65 7.38 -0.18
C TRP A 384 -32.84 6.30 -0.87
N GLY A 385 -31.80 6.70 -1.60
CA GLY A 385 -30.77 5.77 -2.05
C GLY A 385 -30.00 5.26 -0.82
N VAL A 386 -29.87 3.94 -0.69
CA VAL A 386 -29.10 3.30 0.38
C VAL A 386 -28.17 2.27 -0.26
N ARG A 387 -26.87 2.43 -0.01
CA ARG A 387 -25.87 1.47 -0.43
C ARG A 387 -25.47 0.58 0.72
N VAL A 388 -25.61 -0.71 0.53
CA VAL A 388 -25.27 -1.74 1.51
C VAL A 388 -24.17 -2.64 0.96
N TYR A 389 -23.16 -2.90 1.79
CA TYR A 389 -22.10 -3.82 1.47
C TYR A 389 -21.85 -4.82 2.59
N VAL A 390 -21.52 -6.04 2.19
CA VAL A 390 -20.89 -7.04 3.06
C VAL A 390 -19.48 -7.27 2.52
N LYS A 391 -18.46 -6.92 3.31
CA LYS A 391 -17.05 -6.85 2.91
C LYS A 391 -16.22 -7.89 3.68
N PRO A 392 -16.01 -9.10 3.15
CA PRO A 392 -15.26 -10.15 3.86
C PRO A 392 -13.77 -9.81 3.94
N TRP A 393 -13.17 -10.01 5.12
CA TRP A 393 -11.71 -9.92 5.36
C TRP A 393 -11.04 -8.59 5.00
N ILE A 394 -11.80 -7.51 4.81
CA ILE A 394 -11.25 -6.19 4.42
C ILE A 394 -10.21 -5.70 5.43
N ARG A 395 -10.38 -6.01 6.71
CA ARG A 395 -9.43 -5.64 7.77
C ARG A 395 -8.05 -6.26 7.64
N CYS A 396 -7.93 -7.40 6.95
CA CYS A 396 -6.64 -8.02 6.69
C CYS A 396 -5.74 -7.16 5.79
N ILE A 397 -6.31 -6.28 4.97
CA ILE A 397 -5.55 -5.31 4.16
C ILE A 397 -4.71 -4.43 5.09
N TRP A 398 -5.36 -3.78 6.06
CA TRP A 398 -4.67 -2.88 6.97
C TRP A 398 -3.83 -3.60 8.02
N LEU A 399 -4.26 -4.78 8.49
CA LEU A 399 -3.44 -5.63 9.36
C LEU A 399 -2.14 -6.06 8.67
N GLY A 400 -2.21 -6.52 7.43
CA GLY A 400 -1.02 -6.89 6.65
C GLY A 400 -0.08 -5.71 6.44
N ALA A 401 -0.63 -4.52 6.15
CA ALA A 401 0.16 -3.29 6.05
C ALA A 401 0.81 -2.88 7.38
N LEU A 402 0.10 -3.03 8.51
CA LEU A 402 0.62 -2.79 9.85
C LEU A 402 1.75 -3.77 10.20
N MET A 403 1.62 -5.05 9.84
CA MET A 403 2.69 -6.04 10.01
C MET A 403 3.93 -5.67 9.19
N MET A 404 3.77 -5.34 7.91
CA MET A 404 4.87 -4.85 7.05
C MET A 404 5.58 -3.64 7.65
N MET A 405 4.81 -2.66 8.11
CA MET A 405 5.34 -1.48 8.76
C MET A 405 6.12 -1.81 10.04
N THR A 406 5.54 -2.62 10.93
CA THR A 406 6.17 -3.03 12.20
C THR A 406 7.48 -3.77 11.93
N GLY A 407 7.51 -4.60 10.88
CA GLY A 407 8.72 -5.26 10.42
C GLY A 407 9.80 -4.25 10.03
N GLY A 408 9.45 -3.22 9.26
CA GLY A 408 10.36 -2.13 8.90
C GLY A 408 10.93 -1.37 10.11
N PHE A 409 10.08 -0.97 11.06
CA PHE A 409 10.52 -0.28 12.28
C PHE A 409 11.42 -1.14 13.17
N LEU A 410 11.15 -2.45 13.24
CA LEU A 410 11.98 -3.38 13.99
C LEU A 410 13.40 -3.45 13.40
N VAL A 411 13.53 -3.49 12.07
CA VAL A 411 14.84 -3.46 11.39
C VAL A 411 15.53 -2.11 11.59
N ALA A 412 14.79 -1.00 11.48
CA ALA A 412 15.35 0.35 11.70
C ALA A 412 15.87 0.53 13.15
N SER A 413 15.28 -0.16 14.11
CA SER A 413 15.68 -0.11 15.53
C SER A 413 16.90 -0.99 15.85
N ASP A 414 17.47 -1.71 14.87
CA ASP A 414 18.62 -2.59 15.08
C ASP A 414 19.86 -1.81 15.58
N ARG A 415 20.60 -2.40 16.52
CA ARG A 415 21.80 -1.80 17.13
C ARG A 415 22.89 -1.50 16.10
N ARG A 416 22.92 -2.18 14.94
CA ARG A 416 23.88 -1.90 13.87
C ARG A 416 23.84 -0.45 13.38
N PHE A 417 22.66 0.16 13.34
CA PHE A 417 22.50 1.55 12.90
C PHE A 417 22.85 2.56 13.99
N ARG A 418 22.86 2.14 15.26
CA ARG A 418 23.28 2.97 16.40
C ARG A 418 24.80 3.08 16.54
N ARG A 419 25.56 2.05 16.13
CA ARG A 419 27.04 2.08 16.18
C ARG A 419 27.66 3.03 15.17
N VAL A 420 27.11 3.12 13.95
CA VAL A 420 27.59 4.04 12.92
C VAL A 420 27.44 5.50 13.34
N ALA A 421 26.37 5.85 14.07
CA ALA A 421 26.19 7.19 14.63
C ALA A 421 27.17 7.52 15.78
N SER A 422 27.65 6.49 16.50
CA SER A 422 28.64 6.66 17.58
C SER A 422 30.08 6.76 17.08
N GLU A 423 30.39 6.18 15.91
CA GLU A 423 31.71 6.29 15.27
C GLU A 423 31.84 7.59 14.45
N ALA A 424 30.72 8.21 14.06
CA ALA A 424 30.66 9.55 13.47
C ALA A 424 30.63 10.67 14.54
N GLY A 425 31.42 10.52 15.61
CA GLY A 425 31.69 11.60 16.58
C GLY A 425 32.46 12.76 15.92
N PRO A 426 32.43 13.98 16.51
CA PRO A 426 33.00 15.16 15.88
C PRO A 426 34.48 14.91 15.58
N THR A 427 34.87 15.06 14.32
CA THR A 427 36.27 15.20 13.93
C THR A 427 36.84 16.37 14.74
N GLU A 428 37.79 16.07 15.64
CA GLU A 428 38.66 17.08 16.26
C GLU A 428 39.50 17.74 15.16
N ASP A 429 38.90 18.69 14.45
CA ASP A 429 39.64 19.70 13.70
C ASP A 429 39.83 20.90 14.62
N GLY A 430 41.09 21.15 15.00
CA GLY A 430 41.51 22.46 15.50
C GLY A 430 42.08 22.53 16.92
N ALA A 431 42.99 21.64 17.31
CA ALA A 431 43.97 21.98 18.34
C ALA A 431 45.11 22.80 17.67
N VAL A 432 44.95 24.12 17.65
CA VAL A 432 46.06 25.04 17.34
C VAL A 432 47.05 24.97 18.49
N GLU A 433 48.23 24.37 18.26
CA GLU A 433 49.38 24.53 19.15
C GLU A 433 49.76 26.02 19.23
N PRO A 434 49.94 26.59 20.43
CA PRO A 434 50.46 27.94 20.54
C PRO A 434 51.96 27.92 20.20
N SER A 435 52.33 28.72 19.21
CA SER A 435 53.72 28.90 18.78
C SER A 435 54.59 29.41 19.93
N ALA A 436 55.73 28.77 20.12
CA ALA A 436 56.76 29.22 21.06
C ALA A 436 57.39 30.52 20.56
N THR A 437 57.26 31.59 21.35
CA THR A 437 58.03 32.83 21.22
C THR A 437 59.52 32.58 21.52
N PRO A 438 60.46 33.14 20.74
CA PRO A 438 61.88 33.04 21.03
C PRO A 438 62.29 34.03 22.14
N ALA A 439 63.24 33.60 22.98
CA ALA A 439 63.78 34.36 24.10
C ALA A 439 64.54 35.63 23.65
N PRO A 440 64.47 36.74 24.41
CA PRO A 440 65.32 37.89 24.19
C PRO A 440 66.69 37.70 24.84
N THR A 441 67.76 37.86 24.05
CA THR A 441 69.12 38.07 24.55
C THR A 441 69.25 39.47 25.15
N ALA A 442 69.84 39.53 26.35
CA ALA A 442 70.04 40.72 27.17
C ALA A 442 70.94 41.79 26.53
N ALA A 443 70.54 43.06 26.68
CA ALA A 443 71.37 44.22 27.03
C ALA A 443 70.44 45.37 27.47
#